data_AF-F8J4L0-F1
#
_entry.id   AF-F8J4L0-F1
#
_cell.length_a   1.000
_cell.length_b   1.000
_cell.length_c   1.000
_cell.angle_alpha   90.00
_cell.angle_beta   90.00
_cell.angle_gamma   90.00
#
_symmetry.space_group_name_H-M   'P 1'
#
loop_
_entity.id
_entity.type
_entity.pdbx_description
1 polymer ?
#
loop_
_entity_poly.entity_id
_entity_poly.type
_entity_poly.pdbx_seq_one_letter_code
_entity_poly.pdbx_strand_id
1 'polypeptide(L)' 'VHPDVGISSKAMSIMNSFVNDIFERIAVEAARLSLINKRSTITSREIQTAVRLLLPGELSKHAVSEGTKAVTKYTSSSR' A
#
# COMPACT_ATOMS: atom_id res chain seq x y z
N VAL A 1 0.91 15.77 -10.10
CA VAL A 1 2.38 15.88 -10.05
C VAL A 1 2.91 16.73 -11.22
N HIS A 2 2.52 16.48 -12.48
CA HIS A 2 2.86 17.36 -13.62
C HIS A 2 1.67 17.49 -14.59
N PRO A 3 0.96 18.64 -14.64
CA PRO A 3 -0.22 18.84 -15.50
C PRO A 3 0.05 18.88 -17.01
N ASP A 4 1.29 19.19 -17.39
CA ASP A 4 1.76 19.42 -18.76
C ASP A 4 2.50 18.22 -19.38
N VAL A 5 2.67 17.14 -18.61
CA VAL A 5 3.40 15.93 -19.03
C VAL A 5 2.42 14.78 -19.29
N GLY A 6 2.49 14.20 -20.49
CA GLY A 6 1.74 13.00 -20.87
C GLY A 6 2.50 11.70 -20.60
N ILE A 7 1.80 10.56 -20.68
CA ILE A 7 2.37 9.21 -20.55
C ILE A 7 2.02 8.37 -21.78
N SER A 8 2.99 7.62 -22.31
CA SER A 8 2.73 6.71 -23.43
C SER A 8 1.96 5.46 -22.98
N SER A 9 1.26 4.79 -23.89
CA SER A 9 0.54 3.55 -23.61
C SER A 9 1.44 2.44 -23.05
N LYS A 10 2.67 2.32 -23.58
CA LYS A 10 3.68 1.38 -23.07
C LYS A 10 4.11 1.72 -21.64
N ALA A 11 4.39 2.99 -21.36
CA ALA A 11 4.74 3.42 -20.00
C ALA A 11 3.58 3.20 -19.03
N MET A 12 2.33 3.44 -19.45
CA MET A 12 1.15 3.15 -18.63
C MET A 12 1.02 1.66 -18.31
N SER A 13 1.27 0.77 -19.28
CA SER A 13 1.27 -0.68 -19.05
C SER A 13 2.33 -1.12 -18.03
N ILE A 14 3.52 -0.53 -18.08
CA ILE A 14 4.58 -0.75 -17.09
C ILE A 14 4.11 -0.29 -15.70
N MET A 15 3.51 0.89 -15.59
CA MET A 15 3.00 1.41 -14.32
C MET A 15 1.87 0.54 -13.74
N ASN A 16 0.96 0.04 -14.59
CA ASN A 16 -0.07 -0.91 -14.15
C ASN A 16 0.54 -2.21 -13.62
N SER A 17 1.54 -2.74 -14.30
CA SER A 17 2.25 -3.95 -13.86
C SER A 17 2.96 -3.72 -12.53
N PHE A 18 3.60 -2.56 -12.36
CA PHE A 18 4.25 -2.16 -11.12
C PHE A 18 3.25 -2.09 -9.94
N VAL A 19 2.08 -1.48 -10.13
CA VAL A 19 1.05 -1.40 -9.09
C VAL A 19 0.56 -2.79 -8.69
N ASN A 20 0.33 -3.68 -9.67
CA ASN A 20 -0.10 -5.05 -9.39
C ASN A 20 0.96 -5.87 -8.63
N ASP A 21 2.23 -5.77 -9.02
CA ASP A 21 3.34 -6.45 -8.33
C ASP A 21 3.45 -5.99 -6.86
N ILE A 22 3.40 -4.69 -6.60
CA ILE A 22 3.45 -4.16 -5.22
C ILE A 22 2.20 -4.54 -4.43
N PHE A 23 1.02 -4.52 -5.05
CA PHE A 23 -0.23 -4.94 -4.41
C PHE A 23 -0.15 -6.40 -3.95
N GLU A 24 0.26 -7.31 -4.85
CA GLU A 24 0.36 -8.74 -4.55
C GLU A 24 1.35 -8.99 -3.42
N ARG A 25 2.54 -8.37 -3.46
CA ARG A 25 3.54 -8.50 -2.40
C ARG A 25 3.00 -8.06 -1.03
N ILE A 26 2.33 -6.91 -0.96
CA ILE A 26 1.75 -6.40 0.30
C ILE A 26 0.64 -7.33 0.79
N ALA A 27 -0.26 -7.76 -0.10
CA ALA A 27 -1.39 -8.61 0.25
C ALA A 27 -0.92 -9.97 0.79
N VAL A 28 0.05 -10.60 0.13
CA VAL A 28 0.63 -11.88 0.54
C VAL A 28 1.31 -11.74 1.92
N GLU A 29 2.11 -10.71 2.12
CA GLU A 29 2.80 -10.51 3.41
C GLU A 29 1.81 -10.17 4.53
N ALA A 30 0.78 -9.37 4.27
CA ALA A 30 -0.26 -9.07 5.24
C ALA A 30 -1.10 -10.30 5.62
N ALA A 31 -1.41 -11.17 4.65
CA ALA A 31 -2.08 -12.44 4.90
C ALA A 31 -1.21 -13.35 5.77
N ARG A 32 0.09 -13.45 5.46
CA ARG A 32 1.06 -14.20 6.29
C ARG A 32 1.10 -13.67 7.71
N LEU A 33 1.14 -12.36 7.91
CA LEU A 33 1.13 -11.73 9.24
C LEU A 33 -0.16 -12.02 10.02
N SER A 34 -1.32 -12.01 9.36
CA SER A 34 -2.60 -12.36 10.01
C SER A 34 -2.60 -13.83 10.47
N LEU A 35 -2.11 -14.74 9.62
CA LEU A 35 -1.98 -16.16 9.93
C LEU A 35 -1.00 -16.43 11.10
N ILE A 36 0.17 -15.79 11.10
CA ILE A 36 1.15 -15.90 12.20
C ILE A 36 0.52 -15.48 13.53
N ASN A 37 -0.29 -14.43 13.52
CA ASN A 37 -0.98 -13.92 14.70
C ASN A 37 -2.30 -14.65 15.01
N LYS A 38 -2.61 -15.74 14.30
CA LYS A 38 -3.85 -16.54 14.43
C LYS A 38 -5.12 -15.68 14.33
N ARG A 39 -5.10 -14.67 13.46
CA ARG A 39 -6.26 -13.82 13.16
C ARG A 39 -6.88 -14.26 11.83
N SER A 40 -8.19 -14.14 11.74
CA SER A 40 -8.96 -14.39 10.50
C SER A 40 -9.19 -13.13 9.67
N THR A 41 -8.89 -11.96 10.24
CA THR A 41 -9.14 -10.66 9.63
C THR A 41 -7.82 -9.95 9.37
N ILE A 42 -7.63 -9.47 8.16
CA ILE A 42 -6.52 -8.55 7.80
C ILE A 42 -7.01 -7.14 8.09
N THR A 43 -6.33 -6.42 8.97
CA THR A 43 -6.63 -5.04 9.32
C THR A 43 -5.60 -4.08 8.72
N SER A 44 -5.82 -2.77 8.86
CA SER A 44 -4.83 -1.75 8.48
C SER A 44 -3.48 -1.95 9.17
N ARG A 45 -3.43 -2.63 10.33
CA ARG A 45 -2.20 -2.95 11.05
C ARG A 45 -1.32 -3.96 10.31
N GLU A 46 -1.91 -5.02 9.78
CA GLU A 46 -1.18 -6.03 9.00
C GLU A 46 -0.65 -5.40 7.70
N ILE A 47 -1.47 -4.58 7.03
CA ILE A 47 -1.05 -3.82 5.83
C ILE A 47 0.11 -2.89 6.16
N GLN A 48 0.02 -2.10 7.24
CA GLN A 48 1.09 -1.19 7.65
C GLN A 48 2.39 -1.93 7.97
N THR A 49 2.30 -3.10 8.59
CA THR A 49 3.48 -3.92 8.93
C THR A 49 4.10 -4.52 7.68
N ALA A 50 3.29 -5.06 6.76
CA ALA A 50 3.75 -5.56 5.47
C ALA A 50 4.49 -4.48 4.66
N VAL A 51 3.95 -3.25 4.63
CA VAL A 51 4.61 -2.10 3.98
C VAL A 51 5.98 -1.80 4.59
N ARG A 52 6.14 -1.93 5.91
CA ARG A 52 7.44 -1.76 6.58
C ARG A 52 8.44 -2.87 6.28
N LEU A 53 7.97 -4.09 6.04
CA LEU A 53 8.83 -5.22 5.68
C LEU A 53 9.29 -5.16 4.22
N LEU A 54 8.42 -4.69 3.32
CA LEU A 54 8.66 -4.72 1.88
C LEU A 54 9.37 -3.49 1.33
N LEU A 55 9.10 -2.30 1.90
CA LEU A 55 9.65 -1.04 1.38
C LEU A 55 10.89 -0.60 2.17
N PRO A 56 11.95 -0.12 1.49
CA PRO A 56 13.16 0.32 2.15
C PRO A 56 13.02 1.71 2.80
N GLY A 57 13.65 1.87 3.97
CA GLY A 57 14.01 3.17 4.56
C GLY A 57 12.91 4.24 4.54
N GLU A 58 13.23 5.39 3.93
CA GLU A 58 12.33 6.55 3.85
C GLU A 58 11.06 6.27 3.04
N LEU A 59 11.09 5.37 2.06
CA LEU A 59 9.90 5.05 1.27
C LEU A 59 8.81 4.40 2.15
N SER A 60 9.22 3.51 3.06
CA SER A 60 8.29 2.92 4.04
C SER A 60 7.68 3.99 4.94
N LYS A 61 8.47 4.93 5.45
CA LYS A 61 7.98 6.00 6.33
C LYS A 61 6.91 6.85 5.63
N HIS A 62 7.17 7.28 4.40
CA HIS A 62 6.21 8.06 3.62
C HIS A 62 4.94 7.25 3.30
N ALA A 63 5.08 6.00 2.86
CA ALA A 63 3.93 5.12 2.56
C ALA A 63 3.04 4.90 3.79
N VAL A 64 3.65 4.69 4.97
CA VAL A 64 2.91 4.55 6.24
C VAL A 64 2.20 5.85 6.62
N SER A 65 2.84 7.00 6.43
CA SER A 65 2.24 8.31 6.71
C SER A 65 1.01 8.56 5.84
N GLU A 66 1.14 8.38 4.52
CA GLU A 66 0.02 8.55 3.58
C GLU A 66 -1.11 7.55 3.84
N GLY A 67 -0.79 6.29 4.14
CA GLY A 67 -1.79 5.28 4.51
C GLY A 67 -2.56 5.66 5.78
N THR A 68 -1.85 6.13 6.81
CA THR A 68 -2.49 6.58 8.07
C THR A 68 -3.42 7.77 7.82
N LYS A 69 -2.94 8.77 7.07
CA LYS A 69 -3.71 9.96 6.70
C LYS A 69 -4.99 9.59 5.94
N ALA A 70 -4.91 8.66 5.00
CA ALA A 70 -6.08 8.19 4.24
C ALA A 70 -7.12 7.52 5.14
N VAL A 71 -6.69 6.63 6.06
CA VAL A 71 -7.58 5.96 7.02
C VAL A 71 -8.23 6.95 7.98
N THR A 72 -7.47 7.93 8.47
CA THR A 72 -8.01 9.01 9.33
C THR A 72 -9.08 9.81 8.59
N LYS A 73 -8.80 10.22 7.34
CA LYS A 73 -9.76 10.94 6.51
C LYS A 73 -11.05 10.12 6.32
N TYR A 74 -10.92 8.85 5.93
CA TYR A 74 -12.06 7.95 5.75
C TYR A 74 -12.90 7.87 7.03
N THR A 75 -12.26 7.60 8.17
CA THR A 75 -12.94 7.49 9.47
C THR A 75 -13.65 8.79 9.86
N SER A 76 -13.07 9.95 9.54
CA SER A 76 -13.67 11.25 9.82
C SER A 76 -14.87 11.59 8.93
N SER A 77 -14.91 11.06 7.70
CA SER A 77 -16.03 11.26 6.76
C SER A 77 -17.17 10.27 6.96
N SER A 78 -16.90 9.16 7.66
CA SER A 78 -17.91 8.15 8.03
C SER A 78 -18.57 8.41 9.39
N ARG A 79 -18.19 9.49 10.08
CA ARG A 79 -18.90 10.04 11.24
C ARG A 79 -19.74 11.23 10.81
#